data_AF-A0A1Y2BR08-F1
#
_entry.id   AF-A0A1Y2BR08-F1
#
_cell.length_a   1.000
_cell.length_b   1.000
_cell.length_c   1.000
_cell.angle_alpha   90.00
_cell.angle_beta   90.00
_cell.angle_gamma   90.00
#
_symmetry.space_group_name_H-M   'P 1'
#
loop_
_entity.id
_entity.type
_entity.pdbx_description
1 polymer ?
#
loop_
_entity_poly.entity_id
_entity_poly.type
_entity_poly.pdbx_seq_one_letter_code
_entity_poly.pdbx_strand_id
1 'polypeptide(L)'
;MSPVTKLLLTRLKGAELKIPGYLLLSSTNDTLANFLQSKGTVMFHGVSVLDILMTTMLYNSIMSILLRPSLYLTAFLDIASPTLVEDSGKTILVLLTVLETCVRSARTVTALNSWVLTSGDAKLKSTFFLENHFTYFALFESAVVLWFVTCRTQAFWWKQEGETDNTLRMSLEDRKRIRSEVLDLLKTLKGLAENERGRVGAGSKLMSGHIRPICQCIQGMLDEMEKVENQLGNGRTISNEDKQLDEIVIGLQVLEINGEVAKSKNHGYFLACWVCKSMDATGGMLRTKRSGNHFGKVL
;
A
#
# COMPACT_ATOMS: atom_id res chain seq x y z
N MET A 1 -17.71 -7.52 -8.60
CA MET A 1 -16.37 -7.25 -9.16
C MET A 1 -16.51 -6.84 -10.62
N SER A 2 -15.83 -5.78 -11.08
CA SER A 2 -15.88 -5.33 -12.48
C SER A 2 -15.40 -6.41 -13.45
N PRO A 3 -16.00 -6.53 -14.65
CA PRO A 3 -15.52 -7.43 -15.71
C PRO A 3 -14.04 -7.22 -16.05
N VAL A 4 -13.57 -5.96 -15.99
CA VAL A 4 -12.17 -5.60 -16.27
C VAL A 4 -11.26 -6.17 -15.19
N THR A 5 -11.60 -6.00 -13.91
CA THR A 5 -10.83 -6.57 -12.80
C THR A 5 -10.77 -8.09 -12.89
N LYS A 6 -11.90 -8.73 -13.24
CA LYS A 6 -11.96 -10.19 -13.45
C LYS A 6 -11.00 -10.63 -14.57
N LEU A 7 -11.02 -9.93 -15.70
CA LEU A 7 -10.12 -10.21 -16.82
C LEU A 7 -8.65 -10.04 -16.45
N LEU A 8 -8.30 -8.95 -15.75
CA LEU A 8 -6.93 -8.69 -15.31
C LEU A 8 -6.45 -9.74 -14.30
N LEU A 9 -7.29 -10.13 -13.34
CA LEU A 9 -6.96 -11.22 -12.41
C LEU A 9 -6.78 -12.55 -13.13
N THR A 10 -7.63 -12.88 -14.11
CA THR A 10 -7.45 -14.09 -14.92
C THR A 10 -6.13 -14.06 -15.70
N ARG A 11 -5.76 -12.91 -16.29
CA ARG A 11 -4.48 -12.75 -16.99
C ARG A 11 -3.30 -12.86 -16.04
N LEU A 12 -3.39 -12.28 -14.85
CA LEU A 12 -2.34 -12.35 -13.83
C LEU A 12 -2.13 -13.78 -13.34
N LYS A 13 -3.21 -14.53 -13.07
CA LYS A 13 -3.13 -15.97 -12.75
C LYS A 13 -2.54 -16.78 -13.90
N GLY A 14 -2.91 -16.45 -15.15
CA GLY A 14 -2.29 -17.05 -16.32
C GLY A 14 -0.80 -16.74 -16.47
N ALA A 15 -0.36 -15.56 -16.03
CA ALA A 15 1.05 -15.20 -15.97
C ALA A 15 1.77 -15.92 -14.83
N GLU A 16 1.15 -16.03 -13.65
CA GLU A 16 1.67 -16.78 -12.50
C GLU A 16 2.03 -18.22 -12.86
N LEU A 17 1.16 -18.92 -13.62
CA LEU A 17 1.43 -20.27 -14.11
C LEU A 17 2.64 -20.37 -15.05
N LYS A 18 3.05 -19.26 -15.67
CA LYS A 18 4.22 -19.19 -16.55
C LYS A 18 5.48 -18.74 -15.82
N ILE A 19 5.34 -18.14 -14.64
CA ILE A 19 6.47 -17.73 -13.83
C ILE A 19 7.00 -18.98 -13.14
N PRO A 20 8.27 -19.36 -13.33
CA PRO A 20 8.85 -20.48 -12.61
C PRO A 20 8.66 -20.32 -11.10
N GLY A 21 8.21 -21.38 -10.43
CA GLY A 21 7.83 -21.31 -9.01
C GLY A 21 8.95 -20.83 -8.08
N TYR A 22 10.21 -20.97 -8.47
CA TYR A 22 11.36 -20.46 -7.71
C TYR A 22 11.55 -18.93 -7.81
N LEU A 23 10.89 -18.25 -8.77
CA LEU A 23 10.95 -16.77 -8.91
C LEU A 23 9.91 -16.04 -8.07
N LEU A 24 8.82 -16.73 -7.72
CA LEU A 24 7.77 -16.18 -6.86
C LEU A 24 7.93 -16.75 -5.48
N LEU A 25 8.38 -15.91 -4.55
CA LEU A 25 8.38 -16.27 -3.14
C LEU A 25 6.92 -16.25 -2.66
N SER A 26 6.26 -17.40 -2.76
CA SER A 26 4.95 -17.62 -2.16
C SER A 26 5.09 -17.57 -0.63
N SER A 27 4.07 -17.04 0.04
CA SER A 27 4.05 -16.94 1.50
C SER A 27 3.83 -18.28 2.21
N THR A 28 3.89 -19.42 1.52
CA THR A 28 3.98 -20.70 2.23
C THR A 28 5.29 -20.65 3.00
N ASN A 29 5.19 -20.47 4.31
CA ASN A 29 6.22 -19.85 5.18
C ASN A 29 7.64 -20.37 4.93
N ASP A 30 7.79 -21.62 4.53
CA ASP A 30 9.10 -22.26 4.37
C ASP A 30 9.92 -21.67 3.21
N THR A 31 9.34 -21.37 2.05
CA THR A 31 10.13 -20.88 0.89
C THR A 31 10.63 -19.46 1.10
N LEU A 32 9.74 -18.56 1.54
CA LEU A 32 10.14 -17.19 1.89
C LEU A 32 11.11 -17.21 3.08
N ALA A 33 10.83 -17.93 4.15
CA ALA A 33 11.74 -17.98 5.30
C ALA A 33 13.12 -18.55 4.93
N ASN A 34 13.17 -19.63 4.15
CA ASN A 34 14.42 -20.22 3.67
C ASN A 34 15.20 -19.25 2.79
N PHE A 35 14.51 -18.52 1.90
CA PHE A 35 15.13 -17.48 1.09
C PHE A 35 15.68 -16.34 1.97
N LEU A 36 14.90 -15.86 2.93
CA LEU A 36 15.30 -14.80 3.86
C LEU A 36 16.48 -15.22 4.75
N GLN A 37 16.59 -16.51 5.09
CA GLN A 37 17.70 -17.08 5.84
C GLN A 37 18.96 -17.33 4.98
N SER A 38 18.80 -17.51 3.67
CA SER A 38 19.94 -17.66 2.77
C SER A 38 20.77 -16.38 2.77
N LYS A 39 22.05 -16.47 3.15
CA LYS A 39 22.97 -15.34 3.27
C LYS A 39 23.44 -14.79 1.91
N GLY A 40 22.50 -14.50 1.02
CA GLY A 40 22.76 -13.70 -0.18
C GLY A 40 23.76 -14.31 -1.16
N THR A 41 23.66 -15.62 -1.45
CA THR A 41 24.34 -16.13 -2.65
C THR A 41 23.76 -15.42 -3.87
N VAL A 42 24.62 -14.75 -4.64
CA VAL A 42 24.27 -13.90 -5.81
C VAL A 42 23.38 -14.64 -6.83
N MET A 43 23.46 -15.97 -6.84
CA MET A 43 22.65 -16.84 -7.68
C MET A 43 21.85 -17.82 -6.82
N PHE A 44 20.54 -17.86 -7.03
CA PHE A 44 19.64 -18.89 -6.49
C PHE A 44 19.14 -19.71 -7.68
N HIS A 45 19.53 -20.99 -7.76
CA HIS A 45 19.20 -21.87 -8.90
C HIS A 45 19.62 -21.31 -10.27
N GLY A 46 20.72 -20.54 -10.34
CA GLY A 46 21.20 -19.91 -11.58
C GLY A 46 20.46 -18.64 -12.00
N VAL A 47 19.56 -18.13 -11.15
CA VAL A 47 18.83 -16.88 -11.35
C VAL A 47 19.42 -15.79 -10.46
N SER A 48 19.47 -14.57 -10.99
CA SER A 48 19.77 -13.38 -10.20
C SER A 48 18.76 -13.20 -9.06
N VAL A 49 19.26 -13.02 -7.84
CA VAL A 49 18.45 -12.65 -6.66
C VAL A 49 17.59 -11.41 -6.94
N LEU A 50 18.10 -10.47 -7.73
CA LEU A 50 17.38 -9.25 -8.09
C LEU A 50 16.08 -9.56 -8.85
N ASP A 51 16.12 -10.51 -9.78
CA ASP A 51 14.95 -10.86 -10.60
C ASP A 51 13.86 -11.51 -9.74
N ILE A 52 14.24 -12.35 -8.77
CA ILE A 52 13.33 -12.96 -7.79
C ILE A 52 12.65 -11.88 -6.96
N LEU A 53 13.44 -10.95 -6.40
CA LEU A 53 12.92 -9.86 -5.58
C LEU A 53 11.97 -8.96 -6.37
N MET A 54 12.38 -8.53 -7.57
CA MET A 54 11.60 -7.65 -8.43
C MET A 54 10.30 -8.31 -8.88
N THR A 55 10.37 -9.55 -9.37
CA THR A 55 9.20 -10.30 -9.81
C THR A 55 8.22 -10.49 -8.65
N THR A 56 8.72 -10.88 -7.47
CA THR A 56 7.89 -11.09 -6.29
C THR A 56 7.25 -9.79 -5.81
N MET A 57 7.99 -8.69 -5.72
CA MET A 57 7.44 -7.40 -5.30
C MET A 57 6.37 -6.90 -6.28
N LEU A 58 6.64 -6.95 -7.58
CA LEU A 58 5.71 -6.49 -8.61
C LEU A 58 4.44 -7.33 -8.60
N TYR A 59 4.56 -8.65 -8.56
CA TYR A 59 3.40 -9.55 -8.50
C TYR A 59 2.51 -9.22 -7.28
N ASN A 60 3.09 -9.11 -6.08
CA ASN A 60 2.35 -8.82 -4.86
C ASN A 60 1.75 -7.40 -4.84
N SER A 61 2.44 -6.42 -5.43
CA SER A 61 1.90 -5.07 -5.62
C SER A 61 0.70 -5.07 -6.58
N ILE A 62 0.79 -5.79 -7.71
CA ILE A 62 -0.31 -5.87 -8.68
C ILE A 62 -1.52 -6.57 -8.04
N MET A 63 -1.30 -7.65 -7.29
CA MET A 63 -2.37 -8.31 -6.52
C MET A 63 -3.06 -7.33 -5.58
N SER A 64 -2.28 -6.54 -4.83
CA SER A 64 -2.80 -5.50 -3.93
C SER A 64 -3.62 -4.43 -4.67
N ILE A 65 -3.18 -3.99 -5.85
CA ILE A 65 -3.90 -2.99 -6.67
C ILE A 65 -5.21 -3.57 -7.20
N LEU A 66 -5.21 -4.78 -7.76
CA LEU A 66 -6.38 -5.38 -8.40
C LEU A 66 -7.48 -5.75 -7.39
N LEU A 67 -7.09 -6.19 -6.18
CA LEU A 67 -8.01 -6.62 -5.15
C LEU A 67 -8.52 -5.47 -4.26
N ARG A 68 -7.87 -4.31 -4.31
CA ARG A 68 -8.22 -3.13 -3.51
C ARG A 68 -9.68 -2.69 -3.57
N PRO A 69 -10.35 -2.62 -4.73
CA PRO A 69 -11.77 -2.24 -4.75
C PRO A 69 -12.64 -3.17 -3.91
N SER A 70 -12.35 -4.47 -3.93
CA SER A 70 -13.03 -5.46 -3.10
C SER A 70 -12.63 -5.35 -1.63
N LEU A 71 -11.35 -5.07 -1.34
CA LEU A 71 -10.88 -4.79 0.02
C LEU A 71 -11.64 -3.61 0.64
N TYR A 72 -11.92 -2.56 -0.14
CA TYR A 72 -12.64 -1.38 0.37
C TYR A 72 -14.06 -1.67 0.81
N LEU A 73 -14.71 -2.68 0.23
CA LEU A 73 -16.03 -3.11 0.68
C LEU A 73 -16.03 -3.57 2.15
N THR A 74 -14.90 -4.07 2.67
CA THR A 74 -14.76 -4.47 4.08
C THR A 74 -14.84 -3.31 5.08
N ALA A 75 -14.68 -2.06 4.62
CA ALA A 75 -14.88 -0.89 5.47
C ALA A 75 -16.35 -0.45 5.56
N PHE A 76 -17.18 -0.84 4.58
CA PHE A 76 -18.54 -0.31 4.41
C PHE A 76 -19.63 -1.35 4.64
N LEU A 77 -19.40 -2.62 4.27
CA LEU A 77 -20.39 -3.66 4.44
C LEU A 77 -20.40 -4.11 5.90
N ASP A 78 -21.52 -3.84 6.58
CA ASP A 78 -21.85 -4.40 7.89
C ASP A 78 -22.27 -5.87 7.76
N ILE A 79 -22.02 -6.69 8.79
CA ILE A 79 -22.36 -8.11 8.84
C ILE A 79 -23.87 -8.34 8.72
N ALA A 80 -24.69 -7.38 9.17
CA ALA A 80 -26.15 -7.41 9.05
C ALA A 80 -26.66 -6.91 7.69
N SER A 81 -25.78 -6.51 6.77
CA SER A 81 -26.19 -6.01 5.46
C SER A 81 -26.95 -7.09 4.66
N PRO A 82 -28.16 -6.81 4.13
CA PRO A 82 -28.93 -7.76 3.33
C PRO A 82 -28.12 -8.37 2.18
N THR A 83 -27.25 -7.56 1.55
CA THR A 83 -26.36 -8.01 0.47
C THR A 83 -25.43 -9.14 0.88
N LEU A 84 -25.01 -9.20 2.15
CA LEU A 84 -24.17 -10.28 2.67
C LEU A 84 -24.98 -11.53 3.05
N VAL A 85 -26.21 -11.34 3.53
CA VAL A 85 -27.08 -12.41 4.03
C VAL A 85 -27.74 -13.19 2.88
N GLU A 86 -28.17 -12.50 1.81
CA GLU A 86 -28.90 -13.10 0.68
C GLU A 86 -28.07 -14.14 -0.10
N ASP A 87 -26.75 -13.97 -0.18
CA ASP A 87 -25.85 -14.85 -0.95
C ASP A 87 -25.31 -16.06 -0.16
N SER A 88 -26.04 -16.49 0.88
CA SER A 88 -25.68 -17.67 1.70
C SER A 88 -24.24 -17.63 2.25
N GLY A 89 -23.71 -16.44 2.55
CA GLY A 89 -22.35 -16.25 3.06
C GLY A 89 -21.21 -16.38 2.04
N LYS A 90 -21.48 -16.65 0.76
CA LYS A 90 -20.42 -16.74 -0.27
C LYS A 90 -19.67 -15.42 -0.43
N THR A 91 -20.38 -14.30 -0.45
CA THR A 91 -19.76 -12.97 -0.52
C THR A 91 -18.84 -12.69 0.67
N ILE A 92 -19.20 -13.13 1.88
CA ILE A 92 -18.35 -13.00 3.09
C ILE A 92 -17.04 -13.79 2.89
N LEU A 93 -17.12 -15.05 2.44
CA LEU A 93 -15.93 -15.86 2.18
C LEU A 93 -15.02 -15.26 1.11
N VAL A 94 -15.60 -14.66 0.07
CA VAL A 94 -14.82 -13.97 -0.98
C VAL A 94 -14.10 -12.75 -0.39
N LEU A 95 -14.78 -11.94 0.43
CA LEU A 95 -14.19 -10.75 1.05
C LEU A 95 -13.09 -11.11 2.06
N LEU A 96 -13.28 -12.17 2.86
CA LEU A 96 -12.24 -12.70 3.74
C LEU A 96 -11.02 -13.17 2.95
N THR A 97 -11.23 -13.94 1.87
CA THR A 97 -10.15 -14.37 0.97
C THR A 97 -9.40 -13.19 0.38
N VAL A 98 -10.12 -12.14 -0.04
CA VAL A 98 -9.55 -10.89 -0.56
C VAL A 98 -8.69 -10.21 0.50
N LEU A 99 -9.24 -10.04 1.71
CA LEU A 99 -8.55 -9.41 2.84
C LEU A 99 -7.24 -10.13 3.16
N GLU A 100 -7.31 -11.44 3.35
CA GLU A 100 -6.13 -12.28 3.62
C GLU A 100 -5.08 -12.18 2.52
N THR A 101 -5.52 -12.23 1.26
CA THR A 101 -4.62 -12.15 0.10
C THR A 101 -3.94 -10.79 0.02
N CYS A 102 -4.68 -9.69 0.20
CA CYS A 102 -4.11 -8.34 0.23
C CYS A 102 -3.08 -8.18 1.36
N VAL A 103 -3.44 -8.58 2.57
CA VAL A 103 -2.56 -8.47 3.75
C VAL A 103 -1.29 -9.29 3.56
N ARG A 104 -1.43 -10.54 3.11
CA ARG A 104 -0.31 -11.42 2.79
C ARG A 104 0.61 -10.80 1.74
N SER A 105 0.05 -10.32 0.63
CA SER A 105 0.84 -9.70 -0.43
C SER A 105 1.60 -8.46 0.05
N ALA A 106 0.93 -7.57 0.79
CA ALA A 106 1.57 -6.38 1.35
C ALA A 106 2.68 -6.75 2.35
N ARG A 107 2.43 -7.72 3.23
CA ARG A 107 3.43 -8.21 4.19
C ARG A 107 4.64 -8.85 3.51
N THR A 108 4.44 -9.65 2.46
CA THR A 108 5.55 -10.20 1.66
C THR A 108 6.45 -9.08 1.14
N VAL A 109 5.87 -8.00 0.61
CA VAL A 109 6.65 -6.83 0.15
C VAL A 109 7.40 -6.18 1.30
N THR A 110 6.78 -6.02 2.47
CA THR A 110 7.47 -5.45 3.65
C THR A 110 8.62 -6.33 4.15
N ALA A 111 8.43 -7.65 4.16
CA ALA A 111 9.46 -8.61 4.55
C ALA A 111 10.66 -8.57 3.60
N LEU A 112 10.41 -8.51 2.29
CA LEU A 112 11.47 -8.35 1.29
C LEU A 112 12.19 -7.02 1.44
N ASN A 113 11.47 -5.91 1.66
CA ASN A 113 12.08 -4.62 1.94
C ASN A 113 13.02 -4.69 3.15
N SER A 114 12.53 -5.20 4.29
CA SER A 114 13.33 -5.34 5.50
C SER A 114 14.54 -6.23 5.29
N TRP A 115 14.39 -7.35 4.57
CA TRP A 115 15.51 -8.23 4.24
C TRP A 115 16.57 -7.56 3.38
N VAL A 116 16.18 -6.84 2.34
CA VAL A 116 17.13 -6.10 1.51
C VAL A 116 17.88 -5.08 2.37
N LEU A 117 17.19 -4.38 3.27
CA LEU A 117 17.82 -3.46 4.22
C LEU A 117 18.79 -4.16 5.19
N THR A 118 18.49 -5.38 5.65
CA THR A 118 19.34 -6.11 6.61
C THR A 118 20.42 -6.97 5.96
N SER A 119 20.35 -7.23 4.65
CA SER A 119 21.26 -8.12 3.90
C SER A 119 22.75 -7.78 4.01
N GLY A 120 23.09 -6.55 4.41
CA GLY A 120 24.47 -6.05 4.47
C GLY A 120 25.10 -5.73 3.10
N ASP A 121 24.51 -6.20 2.00
CA ASP A 121 25.01 -5.97 0.64
C ASP A 121 24.61 -4.57 0.13
N ALA A 122 25.56 -3.63 0.18
CA ALA A 122 25.36 -2.26 -0.30
C ALA A 122 25.10 -2.20 -1.82
N LYS A 123 25.68 -3.11 -2.61
CA LYS A 123 25.49 -3.15 -4.06
C LYS A 123 24.07 -3.61 -4.38
N LEU A 124 23.60 -4.68 -3.74
CA LEU A 124 22.22 -5.14 -3.87
C LEU A 124 21.22 -4.04 -3.51
N LYS A 125 21.39 -3.37 -2.36
CA LYS A 125 20.52 -2.25 -1.95
C LYS A 125 20.49 -1.13 -2.99
N SER A 126 21.66 -0.71 -3.46
CA SER A 126 21.79 0.35 -4.48
C SER A 126 21.07 -0.04 -5.76
N THR A 127 21.38 -1.21 -6.33
CA THR A 127 20.77 -1.69 -7.58
C THR A 127 19.27 -1.92 -7.42
N PHE A 128 18.84 -2.55 -6.33
CA PHE A 128 17.44 -2.85 -6.09
C PHE A 128 16.56 -1.61 -5.95
N PHE A 129 17.02 -0.60 -5.21
CA PHE A 129 16.17 0.57 -4.97
C PHE A 129 16.41 1.74 -5.93
N LEU A 130 17.64 1.94 -6.43
CA LEU A 130 17.98 3.12 -7.25
C LEU A 130 17.84 2.86 -8.75
N GLU A 131 18.00 1.62 -9.21
CA GLU A 131 17.84 1.30 -10.64
C GLU A 131 16.39 0.91 -10.97
N ASN A 132 15.64 0.40 -10.00
CA ASN A 132 14.27 -0.08 -10.19
C ASN A 132 13.22 0.89 -9.65
N HIS A 133 12.78 1.80 -10.53
CA HIS A 133 11.79 2.80 -10.20
C HIS A 133 10.43 2.22 -9.78
N PHE A 134 10.07 1.00 -10.19
CA PHE A 134 8.79 0.42 -9.78
C PHE A 134 8.75 -0.02 -8.30
N THR A 135 9.92 -0.12 -7.66
CA THR A 135 10.03 -0.54 -6.27
C THR A 135 9.29 0.41 -5.34
N TYR A 136 9.43 1.74 -5.51
CA TYR A 136 8.74 2.69 -4.63
C TYR A 136 7.21 2.64 -4.76
N PHE A 137 6.68 2.28 -5.94
CA PHE A 137 5.24 2.03 -6.09
C PHE A 137 4.82 0.78 -5.31
N ALA A 138 5.57 -0.32 -5.41
CA ALA A 138 5.26 -1.53 -4.65
C ALA A 138 5.29 -1.30 -3.13
N LEU A 139 6.27 -0.54 -2.63
CA LEU A 139 6.35 -0.14 -1.22
C LEU A 139 5.14 0.72 -0.82
N PHE A 140 4.78 1.72 -1.63
CA PHE A 140 3.62 2.57 -1.36
C PHE A 140 2.31 1.78 -1.32
N GLU A 141 2.08 0.90 -2.29
CA GLU A 141 0.84 0.13 -2.35
C GLU A 141 0.70 -0.86 -1.19
N SER A 142 1.82 -1.39 -0.71
CA SER A 142 1.84 -2.22 0.50
C SER A 142 1.51 -1.40 1.74
N ALA A 143 2.05 -0.18 1.86
CA ALA A 143 1.70 0.76 2.93
C ALA A 143 0.20 1.10 2.93
N VAL A 144 -0.38 1.39 1.75
CA VAL A 144 -1.82 1.67 1.58
C VAL A 144 -2.68 0.50 2.09
N VAL A 145 -2.35 -0.73 1.69
CA VAL A 145 -3.11 -1.91 2.13
C VAL A 145 -3.02 -2.07 3.64
N LEU A 146 -1.82 -2.05 4.22
CA LEU A 146 -1.61 -2.24 5.66
C LEU A 146 -2.28 -1.14 6.49
N TRP A 147 -2.20 0.12 6.06
CA TRP A 147 -2.92 1.23 6.67
C TRP A 147 -4.44 1.03 6.60
N PHE A 148 -4.97 0.68 5.43
CA PHE A 148 -6.42 0.52 5.26
C PHE A 148 -6.97 -0.60 6.14
N VAL A 149 -6.27 -1.73 6.14
CA VAL A 149 -6.59 -2.94 6.89
C VAL A 149 -6.58 -2.69 8.40
N THR A 150 -5.67 -1.84 8.89
CA THR A 150 -5.61 -1.48 10.31
C THR A 150 -6.64 -0.40 10.67
N CYS A 151 -6.81 0.63 9.84
CA CYS A 151 -7.57 1.83 10.22
C CYS A 151 -9.03 1.81 9.76
N ARG A 152 -9.36 1.13 8.65
CA ARG A 152 -10.64 1.31 7.95
C ARG A 152 -11.48 0.04 7.90
N THR A 153 -10.87 -1.15 7.83
CA THR A 153 -11.59 -2.43 7.86
C THR A 153 -12.35 -2.62 9.17
N GLN A 154 -13.61 -3.06 9.07
CA GLN A 154 -14.45 -3.27 10.26
C GLN A 154 -13.92 -4.44 11.11
N ALA A 155 -14.15 -4.37 12.42
CA ALA A 155 -13.50 -5.27 13.36
C ALA A 155 -13.83 -6.75 13.11
N PHE A 156 -15.07 -7.08 12.76
CA PHE A 156 -15.52 -8.47 12.59
C PHE A 156 -14.91 -9.20 11.39
N TRP A 157 -14.20 -8.52 10.49
CA TRP A 157 -13.47 -9.16 9.41
C TRP A 157 -12.18 -9.85 9.90
N TRP A 158 -11.79 -9.64 11.16
CA TRP A 158 -10.59 -10.19 11.75
C TRP A 158 -10.87 -11.47 12.51
N LYS A 159 -10.14 -12.53 12.20
CA LYS A 159 -10.11 -13.75 12.99
C LYS A 159 -8.89 -13.71 13.92
N GLN A 160 -9.12 -13.85 15.21
CA GLN A 160 -8.02 -13.99 16.18
C GLN A 160 -7.59 -15.45 16.21
N GLU A 161 -6.31 -15.73 15.93
CA GLU A 161 -5.76 -17.07 16.07
C GLU A 161 -5.48 -17.34 17.55
N GLY A 162 -6.10 -18.37 18.11
CA GLY A 162 -5.72 -18.90 19.42
C GLY A 162 -6.50 -18.40 20.64
N GLU A 163 -7.45 -17.47 20.49
CA GLU A 163 -8.39 -17.12 21.57
C GLU A 163 -9.70 -17.90 21.44
N THR A 164 -10.12 -18.51 22.55
CA THR A 164 -11.45 -19.13 22.70
C THR A 164 -12.57 -18.10 22.78
N ASP A 165 -12.20 -16.84 22.99
CA ASP A 165 -13.13 -15.72 22.96
C ASP A 165 -13.45 -15.40 21.50
N ASN A 166 -14.73 -15.49 21.12
CA ASN A 166 -15.20 -15.28 19.75
C ASN A 166 -15.11 -13.80 19.30
N THR A 167 -14.20 -13.02 19.88
CA THR A 167 -14.00 -11.62 19.55
C THR A 167 -13.24 -11.50 18.24
N LEU A 168 -14.00 -11.34 17.15
CA LEU A 168 -13.48 -11.05 15.83
C LEU A 168 -12.89 -9.63 15.81
N ARG A 169 -11.64 -9.46 16.25
CA ARG A 169 -10.92 -8.17 16.29
C ARG A 169 -9.42 -8.36 16.07
N MET A 170 -8.79 -7.39 15.41
CA MET A 170 -7.32 -7.31 15.33
C MET A 170 -6.76 -6.81 16.66
N SER A 171 -5.80 -7.56 17.24
CA SER A 171 -5.16 -7.19 18.51
C SER A 171 -4.37 -5.88 18.41
N LEU A 172 -4.17 -5.21 19.55
CA LEU A 172 -3.35 -3.99 19.61
C LEU A 172 -1.89 -4.27 19.24
N GLU A 173 -1.37 -5.45 19.58
CA GLU A 173 -0.02 -5.89 19.24
C GLU A 173 0.14 -6.07 17.73
N ASP A 174 -0.83 -6.70 17.07
CA ASP A 174 -0.83 -6.86 15.62
C ASP A 174 -0.82 -5.51 14.90
N ARG A 175 -1.59 -4.54 15.40
CA ARG A 175 -1.63 -3.17 14.85
C ARG A 175 -0.28 -2.49 14.94
N LYS A 176 0.35 -2.54 16.12
CA LYS A 176 1.69 -1.97 16.35
C LYS A 176 2.75 -2.63 15.47
N ARG A 177 2.68 -3.96 15.31
CA ARG A 177 3.56 -4.71 14.41
C ARG A 177 3.40 -4.25 12.97
N ILE A 178 2.17 -4.17 12.47
CA ILE A 178 1.89 -3.68 11.11
C ILE A 178 2.36 -2.22 10.95
N ARG A 179 2.17 -1.35 11.95
CA ARG A 179 2.68 0.02 11.90
C ARG A 179 4.20 0.08 11.82
N SER A 180 4.90 -0.80 12.54
CA SER A 180 6.37 -0.92 12.42
C SER A 180 6.78 -1.35 11.01
N GLU A 181 6.08 -2.30 10.39
CA GLU A 181 6.31 -2.71 9.00
C GLU A 181 6.17 -1.51 8.04
N VAL A 182 5.10 -0.71 8.18
CA VAL A 182 4.87 0.49 7.36
C VAL A 182 5.92 1.58 7.62
N LEU A 183 6.38 1.73 8.87
CA LEU A 183 7.43 2.67 9.23
C LEU A 183 8.75 2.33 8.54
N ASP A 184 9.08 1.04 8.40
CA ASP A 184 10.29 0.61 7.70
C ASP A 184 10.21 0.88 6.19
N LEU A 185 9.02 0.76 5.57
CA LEU A 185 8.80 1.21 4.20
C LEU A 185 9.07 2.72 4.04
N LEU A 186 8.58 3.53 4.98
CA LEU A 186 8.79 4.98 4.96
C LEU A 186 10.27 5.34 5.11
N LYS A 187 11.01 4.65 5.99
CA LYS A 187 12.45 4.85 6.14
C LYS A 187 13.19 4.55 4.84
N THR A 188 12.86 3.44 4.17
CA THR A 188 13.42 3.11 2.85
C THR A 188 13.18 4.26 1.87
N LEU A 189 11.92 4.69 1.72
CA LEU A 189 11.55 5.72 0.75
C LEU A 189 12.21 7.09 1.04
N LYS A 190 12.34 7.47 2.32
CA LYS A 190 13.07 8.68 2.73
C LYS A 190 14.54 8.59 2.35
N GLY A 191 15.20 7.45 2.62
CA GLY A 191 16.60 7.23 2.23
C GLY A 191 16.80 7.30 0.71
N LEU A 192 15.83 6.82 -0.09
CA LEU A 192 15.87 6.96 -1.54
C LEU A 192 15.72 8.42 -2.00
N ALA A 193 14.77 9.15 -1.43
CA ALA A 193 14.57 10.56 -1.73
C ALA A 193 15.81 11.42 -1.38
N GLU A 194 16.55 11.05 -0.34
CA GLU A 194 17.81 11.71 0.04
C GLU A 194 18.95 11.38 -0.93
N ASN A 195 19.10 10.11 -1.30
CA ASN A 195 20.11 9.67 -2.26
C ASN A 195 19.94 10.30 -3.65
N GLU A 196 18.70 10.54 -4.08
CA GLU A 196 18.42 11.24 -5.35
C GLU A 196 18.94 12.68 -5.33
N ARG A 197 18.89 13.39 -4.19
CA ARG A 197 19.40 14.76 -4.07
C ARG A 197 20.92 14.84 -4.25
N GLY A 198 21.65 13.83 -3.81
CA GLY A 198 23.11 13.76 -3.95
C GLY A 198 23.57 13.59 -5.41
N ARG A 199 22.72 13.09 -6.31
CA ARG A 199 23.05 12.77 -7.71
C ARG A 199 22.71 13.87 -8.72
N VAL A 200 22.21 15.02 -8.27
CA VAL A 200 21.70 16.12 -9.12
C VAL A 200 22.78 16.82 -9.99
N GLY A 201 24.05 16.39 -9.91
CA GLY A 201 25.15 16.92 -10.72
C GLY A 201 25.18 16.51 -12.20
N ALA A 202 24.47 15.45 -12.63
CA ALA A 202 24.54 14.96 -14.00
C ALA A 202 23.18 14.45 -14.54
N GLY A 203 22.38 15.35 -15.12
CA GLY A 203 21.33 15.00 -16.10
C GLY A 203 20.03 14.32 -15.63
N SER A 204 19.97 13.67 -14.46
CA SER A 204 18.76 12.95 -14.02
C SER A 204 17.81 13.81 -13.17
N LYS A 205 17.13 14.78 -13.79
CA LYS A 205 16.16 15.68 -13.13
C LYS A 205 14.71 15.16 -13.11
N LEU A 206 14.41 14.07 -13.84
CA LEU A 206 13.03 13.73 -14.21
C LEU A 206 12.22 13.01 -13.12
N MET A 207 12.84 12.42 -12.09
CA MET A 207 12.12 11.53 -11.15
C MET A 207 12.14 11.98 -9.69
N SER A 208 12.99 12.93 -9.30
CA SER A 208 13.15 13.32 -7.88
C SER A 208 11.93 14.03 -7.25
N GLY A 209 10.86 14.25 -8.04
CA GLY A 209 9.63 14.89 -7.59
C GLY A 209 8.59 13.91 -7.03
N HIS A 210 8.64 12.62 -7.39
CA HIS A 210 7.52 11.70 -7.12
C HIS A 210 7.59 11.02 -5.74
N ILE A 211 8.79 10.79 -5.21
CA ILE A 211 8.95 10.05 -3.94
C ILE A 211 8.51 10.89 -2.73
N ARG A 212 8.71 12.21 -2.76
CA ARG A 212 8.39 13.09 -1.63
C ARG A 212 6.89 13.12 -1.28
N PRO A 213 5.96 13.30 -2.24
CA PRO A 213 4.52 13.16 -1.98
C PRO A 213 4.15 11.79 -1.40
N ILE A 214 4.76 10.71 -1.91
CA ILE A 214 4.54 9.36 -1.41
C ILE A 214 4.97 9.27 0.06
N CYS A 215 6.14 9.79 0.42
CA CYS A 215 6.61 9.81 1.81
C CYS A 215 5.68 10.58 2.74
N GLN A 216 5.17 11.74 2.29
CA GLN A 216 4.21 12.55 3.06
C GLN A 216 2.89 11.81 3.26
N CYS A 217 2.41 11.12 2.23
CA CYS A 217 1.21 10.32 2.27
C CYS A 217 1.34 9.16 3.28
N ILE A 218 2.44 8.39 3.22
CA ILE A 218 2.70 7.30 4.17
C ILE A 218 2.90 7.83 5.59
N GLN A 219 3.51 8.99 5.77
CA GLN A 219 3.61 9.62 7.10
C GLN A 219 2.23 9.88 7.69
N GLY A 220 1.31 10.48 6.92
CA GLY A 220 -0.06 10.69 7.39
C GLY A 220 -0.78 9.37 7.70
N MET A 221 -0.52 8.30 6.95
CA MET A 221 -1.06 6.96 7.26
C MET A 221 -0.55 6.45 8.61
N LEU A 222 0.75 6.59 8.90
CA LEU A 222 1.33 6.18 10.18
C LEU A 222 0.74 6.97 11.35
N ASP A 223 0.56 8.27 11.18
CA ASP A 223 -0.05 9.14 12.20
C ASP A 223 -1.49 8.70 12.50
N GLU A 224 -2.26 8.30 11.47
CA GLU A 224 -3.60 7.74 11.65
C GLU A 224 -3.57 6.37 12.36
N MET A 225 -2.65 5.48 11.98
CA MET A 225 -2.48 4.18 12.65
C MET A 225 -2.19 4.34 14.14
N GLU A 226 -1.30 5.26 14.50
CA GLU A 226 -0.99 5.58 15.90
C GLU A 226 -2.20 6.16 16.64
N LYS A 227 -2.98 7.04 16.00
CA LYS A 227 -4.22 7.56 16.57
C LYS A 227 -5.21 6.44 16.89
N VAL A 228 -5.40 5.50 15.96
CA VAL A 228 -6.28 4.34 16.14
C VAL A 228 -5.78 3.43 17.28
N GLU A 229 -4.48 3.17 17.36
CA GLU A 229 -3.86 2.42 18.46
C GLU A 229 -4.14 3.08 19.83
N ASN A 230 -3.96 4.40 19.92
CA ASN A 230 -4.18 5.16 21.16
C ASN A 230 -5.66 5.18 21.57
N GLN A 231 -6.60 5.21 20.63
CA GLN A 231 -8.03 5.09 20.94
C GLN A 231 -8.37 3.73 21.54
N LEU A 232 -7.86 2.66 20.93
CA LEU A 232 -8.08 1.29 21.41
C LEU A 232 -7.41 1.03 22.78
N GLY A 233 -6.19 1.54 22.98
CA GLY A 233 -5.48 1.41 24.26
C GLY A 233 -6.19 2.10 25.43
N ASN A 234 -6.98 3.14 25.15
CA ASN A 234 -7.81 3.83 26.15
C ASN A 234 -9.18 3.19 26.35
N GLY A 235 -9.44 2.01 25.78
CA GLY A 235 -10.73 1.32 25.86
C GLY A 235 -11.86 1.99 25.09
N ARG A 236 -11.55 2.99 24.23
CA ARG A 236 -12.57 3.60 23.38
C ARG A 236 -12.88 2.67 22.22
N THR A 237 -14.13 2.24 22.13
CA THR A 237 -14.65 1.63 20.91
C THR A 237 -14.54 2.67 19.80
N ILE A 238 -13.94 2.29 18.67
CA ILE A 238 -13.94 3.11 17.46
C ILE A 238 -15.40 3.18 17.00
N SER A 239 -16.13 4.24 17.40
CA SER A 239 -17.48 4.45 16.94
C SER A 239 -17.42 4.73 15.44
N ASN A 240 -18.02 3.86 14.63
CA ASN A 240 -18.19 4.08 13.19
C ASN A 240 -19.18 5.24 12.89
N GLU A 241 -19.63 5.98 13.91
CA GLU A 241 -20.67 7.02 13.82
C GLU A 241 -20.27 8.18 12.91
N ASP A 242 -18.96 8.43 12.70
CA ASP A 242 -18.47 9.41 11.71
C ASP A 242 -18.52 8.90 10.25
N LYS A 243 -19.02 7.68 10.00
CA LYS A 243 -19.16 7.11 8.64
C LYS A 243 -20.57 7.27 8.05
N GLN A 244 -21.31 8.31 8.41
CA GLN A 244 -22.48 8.74 7.62
C GLN A 244 -21.99 9.25 6.25
N LEU A 245 -21.84 8.30 5.32
CA LEU A 245 -21.51 8.55 3.92
C LEU A 245 -22.81 8.74 3.14
N ASP A 246 -23.43 9.90 3.29
CA ASP A 246 -24.54 10.29 2.43
C ASP A 246 -24.07 10.52 0.97
N GLU A 247 -22.75 10.62 0.73
CA GLU A 247 -22.21 10.73 -0.62
C GLU A 247 -20.78 10.15 -0.74
N ILE A 248 -20.63 8.92 -1.24
CA ILE A 248 -19.33 8.43 -1.72
C ILE A 248 -19.13 9.00 -3.13
N VAL A 249 -18.62 10.22 -3.22
CA VAL A 249 -18.13 10.75 -4.52
C VAL A 249 -16.83 10.03 -4.85
N ILE A 250 -16.92 8.96 -5.64
CA ILE A 250 -15.75 8.36 -6.30
C ILE A 250 -15.32 9.33 -7.40
N GLY A 251 -14.61 10.39 -7.02
CA GLY A 251 -14.01 11.36 -7.93
C GLY A 251 -12.84 10.74 -8.67
N LEU A 252 -13.12 9.83 -9.61
CA LEU A 252 -12.14 9.37 -10.58
C LEU A 252 -12.04 10.46 -11.64
N GLN A 253 -11.11 11.40 -11.44
CA GLN A 253 -10.84 12.42 -12.44
C GLN A 253 -10.13 11.73 -13.60
N VAL A 254 -10.91 11.32 -14.61
CA VAL A 254 -10.40 10.82 -15.88
C VAL A 254 -9.71 12.01 -16.56
N LEU A 255 -8.39 12.01 -16.55
CA LEU A 255 -7.60 12.94 -17.35
C LEU A 255 -7.76 12.52 -18.81
N GLU A 256 -8.65 13.21 -19.51
CA GLU A 256 -8.71 13.16 -20.96
C GLU A 256 -7.41 13.80 -21.47
N ILE A 257 -6.51 12.98 -22.03
CA ILE A 257 -5.28 13.44 -22.69
C ILE A 257 -5.69 13.99 -24.06
N ASN A 258 -6.46 15.07 -24.08
CA ASN A 258 -6.67 15.83 -25.29
C ASN A 258 -5.37 16.57 -25.58
N GLY A 259 -4.76 16.25 -26.71
CA GLY A 259 -3.40 16.64 -27.14
C GLY A 259 -3.19 18.12 -27.43
N GLU A 260 -3.86 19.02 -26.73
CA GLU A 260 -3.50 20.43 -26.74
C GLU A 260 -2.51 20.70 -25.62
N VAL A 261 -1.25 20.88 -26.02
CA VAL A 261 -0.12 21.27 -25.19
C VAL A 261 -0.34 22.70 -24.67
N ALA A 262 -1.28 22.86 -23.74
CA ALA A 262 -1.37 24.04 -22.91
C ALA A 262 -0.17 24.00 -21.95
N LYS A 263 0.70 25.01 -22.04
CA LYS A 263 1.88 25.23 -21.18
C LYS A 263 1.48 25.42 -19.71
N SER A 264 0.99 24.38 -19.05
CA SER A 264 0.75 24.37 -17.61
C SER A 264 2.01 23.87 -16.90
N LYS A 265 2.68 24.80 -16.21
CA LYS A 265 3.95 24.59 -15.47
C LYS A 265 3.83 23.67 -14.25
N ASN A 266 2.73 22.94 -14.04
CA ASN A 266 2.55 22.05 -12.89
C ASN A 266 1.98 20.70 -13.34
N HIS A 267 2.80 19.85 -13.96
CA HIS A 267 2.47 18.45 -14.21
C HIS A 267 3.37 17.56 -13.34
N GLY A 268 2.81 16.95 -12.29
CA GLY A 268 3.60 16.03 -11.44
C GLY A 268 2.91 15.37 -10.24
N TYR A 269 1.59 15.52 -10.04
CA TYR A 269 0.95 15.00 -8.81
C TYR A 269 -0.46 14.46 -9.09
N PHE A 270 -0.58 13.19 -9.48
CA PHE A 270 -1.92 12.62 -9.74
C PHE A 270 -2.23 11.30 -9.03
N LEU A 271 -1.26 10.38 -8.84
CA LEU A 271 -1.53 9.14 -8.08
C LEU A 271 -1.77 9.38 -6.57
N ALA A 272 -1.22 10.46 -6.00
CA ALA A 272 -1.40 10.81 -4.58
C ALA A 272 -2.77 11.45 -4.26
N CYS A 273 -3.52 11.88 -5.28
CA CYS A 273 -4.73 12.69 -5.08
C CYS A 273 -5.89 11.90 -4.45
N TRP A 274 -5.96 10.58 -4.68
CA TRP A 274 -7.04 9.75 -4.14
C TRP A 274 -6.91 9.52 -2.62
N VAL A 275 -5.70 9.27 -2.12
CA VAL A 275 -5.47 9.14 -0.67
C VAL A 275 -5.60 10.50 0.03
N CYS A 276 -5.07 11.58 -0.57
CA CYS A 276 -5.14 12.91 0.06
C CYS A 276 -6.57 13.44 0.19
N LYS A 277 -7.44 13.25 -0.82
CA LYS A 277 -8.85 13.68 -0.73
C LYS A 277 -9.65 12.90 0.33
N SER A 278 -9.35 11.62 0.54
CA SER A 278 -9.96 10.82 1.61
C SER A 278 -9.52 11.29 3.01
N MET A 279 -8.27 11.74 3.15
CA MET A 279 -7.77 12.36 4.38
C MET A 279 -8.41 13.72 4.66
N ASP A 280 -8.61 14.55 3.63
CA ASP A 280 -9.28 15.85 3.76
C ASP A 280 -10.76 15.70 4.17
N ALA A 281 -11.47 14.69 3.66
CA ALA A 281 -12.87 14.41 3.99
C ALA A 281 -13.08 13.89 5.42
N THR A 282 -12.03 13.35 6.08
CA THR A 282 -12.10 12.81 7.45
C THR A 282 -11.58 13.79 8.52
N GLY A 283 -11.52 15.08 8.20
CA GLY A 283 -11.17 16.15 9.14
C GLY A 283 -9.68 16.24 9.49
N GLY A 284 -8.82 15.56 8.73
CA GLY A 284 -7.36 15.59 8.90
C GLY A 284 -6.73 16.81 8.23
N MET A 285 -6.44 17.82 9.05
CA MET A 285 -5.78 19.11 8.78
C MET A 285 -4.60 19.09 7.77
N LEU A 286 -4.87 19.06 6.45
CA LEU A 286 -3.95 19.56 5.42
C LEU A 286 -4.45 20.93 4.90
N ARG A 287 -4.44 21.93 5.79
CA ARG A 287 -4.47 23.34 5.36
C ARG A 287 -3.16 23.65 4.64
N THR A 288 -3.15 23.48 3.32
CA THR A 288 -2.17 24.19 2.49
C THR A 288 -2.46 25.69 2.64
N LYS A 289 -1.59 26.40 3.38
CA LYS A 289 -1.59 27.87 3.42
C LYS A 289 -1.37 28.37 1.99
N ARG A 290 -2.45 28.71 1.27
CA ARG A 290 -2.38 29.62 0.13
C ARG A 290 -1.95 30.98 0.68
N SER A 291 -0.65 31.25 0.60
CA SER A 291 -0.11 32.60 0.75
C SER A 291 -0.69 33.45 -0.37
N GLY A 292 -1.69 34.27 -0.04
CA GLY A 292 -2.17 35.32 -0.94
C GLY A 292 -1.08 36.37 -1.10
N ASN A 293 -0.41 36.37 -2.25
CA ASN A 293 0.38 37.53 -2.66
C ASN A 293 -0.60 38.66 -3.01
N HIS A 294 -0.72 39.62 -2.11
CA HIS A 294 -1.15 40.97 -2.43
C HIS A 294 -0.13 41.57 -3.42
N PHE A 295 -0.54 41.70 -4.68
CA PHE A 295 0.08 42.68 -5.57
C PHE A 295 -0.61 44.02 -5.32
N GLY A 296 0.14 44.92 -4.70
CA GLY A 296 -0.24 46.31 -4.52
C GLY A 296 -0.32 47.04 -5.86
N LYS A 297 -1.34 47.88 -5.97
CA LYS A 297 -1.38 49.00 -6.92
C LYS A 297 -0.28 49.98 -6.56
N VAL A 298 0.55 50.33 -7.54
CA VAL A 298 1.29 51.60 -7.55
C VAL A 298 1.19 52.16 -8.97
N LEU A 299 0.46 53.29 -9.04
CA LEU A 299 0.30 54.28 -10.13
C LEU A 299 -0.18 53.77 -11.50
#